data_AF-U2UU13-F1
#
_entry.id   AF-U2UU13-F1
#
_cell.length_a   1.000
_cell.length_b   1.000
_cell.length_c   1.000
_cell.angle_alpha   90.00
_cell.angle_beta   90.00
_cell.angle_gamma   90.00
#
_symmetry.space_group_name_H-M   'P 1'
#
loop_
_entity.id
_entity.type
_entity.pdbx_description
1 polymer ?
#
loop_
_entity_poly.entity_id
_entity_poly.type
_entity_poly.pdbx_seq_one_letter_code
_entity_poly.pdbx_strand_id
1 'polypeptide(L)'
;MEIPELFETVLSDYAKREDVTPETALSNLMDFIQLKEESFANVTVAVESPALYLSDEDEIADGELLQYYMDLFGEDGPGARVNGYYRREKADILILEIEYDDLMPLWDILSLFRIKIPSMDLDEGIDEEGNEVQVLRLSYLRDNYGGMMELSDRLFDELDDPKREEDGYEKTGYYEPAYEDLEED
;
A
#
# COMPACT_ATOMS: atom_id res chain seq x y z
N MET A 1 -8.05 -19.64 -23.13
CA MET A 1 -6.83 -19.22 -23.87
C MET A 1 -5.70 -19.90 -23.14
N GLU A 2 -4.94 -20.80 -23.78
CA GLU A 2 -3.80 -21.45 -23.10
C GLU A 2 -2.66 -20.45 -22.99
N ILE A 3 -2.15 -20.26 -21.77
CA ILE A 3 -0.98 -19.45 -21.51
C ILE A 3 0.24 -20.25 -22.02
N PRO A 4 1.15 -19.67 -22.81
CA PRO A 4 2.34 -20.40 -23.26
C PRO A 4 3.17 -20.96 -22.09
N GLU A 5 3.70 -22.18 -22.17
CA GLU A 5 4.47 -22.83 -21.08
C GLU A 5 5.64 -21.99 -20.53
N LEU A 6 6.29 -21.19 -21.39
CA LEU A 6 7.34 -20.27 -20.98
C LEU A 6 6.81 -19.17 -20.03
N PHE A 7 5.60 -18.68 -20.30
CA PHE A 7 4.91 -17.70 -19.45
C PHE A 7 4.51 -18.32 -18.11
N GLU A 8 4.02 -19.56 -18.11
CA GLU A 8 3.70 -20.28 -16.86
C GLU A 8 4.93 -20.46 -15.97
N THR A 9 6.09 -20.74 -16.57
CA THR A 9 7.36 -20.88 -15.84
C THR A 9 7.79 -19.53 -15.22
N VAL A 10 7.78 -18.46 -16.01
CA VAL A 10 8.16 -17.12 -15.54
C VAL A 10 7.20 -16.63 -14.44
N LEU A 11 5.89 -16.82 -14.61
CA LEU A 11 4.89 -16.47 -13.61
C LEU A 11 5.04 -17.30 -12.34
N SER A 12 5.34 -18.59 -12.45
CA SER A 12 5.57 -19.45 -11.28
C SER A 12 6.82 -19.04 -10.50
N ASP A 13 7.90 -18.72 -11.18
CA ASP A 13 9.15 -18.28 -10.54
C ASP A 13 8.99 -16.91 -9.88
N TYR A 14 8.27 -16.00 -10.54
CA TYR A 14 7.89 -14.71 -9.97
C TYR A 14 6.96 -14.88 -8.75
N ALA A 15 5.89 -15.67 -8.87
CA ALA A 15 4.96 -15.94 -7.77
C ALA A 15 5.66 -16.51 -6.53
N LYS A 16 6.62 -17.43 -6.73
CA LYS A 16 7.46 -17.96 -5.63
C LYS A 16 8.36 -16.89 -5.02
N ARG A 17 8.95 -16.02 -5.83
CA ARG A 17 9.85 -14.96 -5.36
C ARG A 17 9.11 -13.93 -4.49
N GLU A 18 7.90 -13.57 -4.90
CA GLU A 18 7.07 -12.56 -4.24
C GLU A 18 6.16 -13.13 -3.14
N ASP A 19 6.23 -14.45 -2.90
CA ASP A 19 5.31 -15.24 -2.08
C ASP A 19 3.83 -14.87 -2.31
N VAL A 20 3.36 -15.07 -3.54
CA VAL A 20 1.96 -14.90 -3.95
C VAL A 20 1.44 -16.11 -4.71
N THR A 21 0.12 -16.19 -4.86
CA THR A 21 -0.49 -17.15 -5.79
C THR A 21 -0.15 -16.81 -7.25
N PRO A 22 -0.03 -17.78 -8.16
CA PRO A 22 0.20 -17.51 -9.59
C PRO A 22 -0.86 -16.59 -10.22
N GLU A 23 -2.11 -16.71 -9.77
CA GLU A 23 -3.23 -15.87 -10.20
C GLU A 23 -3.03 -14.42 -9.77
N THR A 24 -2.65 -14.20 -8.51
CA THR A 24 -2.28 -12.87 -7.99
C THR A 24 -1.09 -12.30 -8.75
N ALA A 25 -0.03 -13.08 -8.96
CA ALA A 25 1.14 -12.66 -9.71
C ALA A 25 0.80 -12.16 -11.12
N LEU A 26 -0.09 -12.87 -11.82
CA LEU A 26 -0.54 -12.47 -13.14
C LEU A 26 -1.36 -11.17 -13.08
N SER A 27 -2.28 -11.03 -12.13
CA SER A 27 -3.06 -9.80 -11.94
C SER A 27 -2.13 -8.61 -11.72
N ASN A 28 -1.22 -8.68 -10.75
CA ASN A 28 -0.32 -7.57 -10.38
C ASN A 28 0.47 -7.06 -11.59
N LEU A 29 0.95 -7.97 -12.44
CA LEU A 29 1.69 -7.60 -13.65
C LEU A 29 0.78 -6.93 -14.70
N MET A 30 -0.45 -7.41 -14.86
CA MET A 30 -1.42 -6.80 -15.78
C MET A 30 -1.86 -5.42 -15.31
N ASP A 31 -2.09 -5.27 -14.01
CA ASP A 31 -2.49 -4.00 -13.39
C ASP A 31 -1.33 -2.99 -13.48
N PHE A 32 -0.10 -3.43 -13.21
CA PHE A 32 1.10 -2.62 -13.41
C PHE A 32 1.20 -2.10 -14.85
N ILE A 33 1.07 -2.98 -15.84
CA ILE A 33 1.19 -2.58 -17.26
C ILE A 33 0.14 -1.53 -17.64
N GLN A 34 -1.06 -1.63 -17.08
CA GLN A 34 -2.16 -0.70 -17.34
C GLN A 34 -1.91 0.66 -16.70
N LEU A 35 -1.37 0.70 -15.48
CA LEU A 35 -1.27 1.92 -14.68
C LEU A 35 0.12 2.57 -14.69
N LYS A 36 1.14 1.94 -15.30
CA LYS A 36 2.56 2.38 -15.24
C LYS A 36 2.86 3.83 -15.64
N GLU A 37 1.96 4.49 -16.38
CA GLU A 37 2.13 5.88 -16.83
C GLU A 37 1.29 6.89 -16.02
N GLU A 38 0.51 6.41 -15.05
CA GLU A 38 -0.36 7.21 -14.19
C GLU A 38 0.39 7.77 -12.97
N SER A 39 -0.21 8.78 -12.34
CA SER A 39 0.30 9.44 -11.14
C SER A 39 -0.85 9.70 -10.17
N PHE A 40 -0.57 9.64 -8.87
CA PHE A 40 -1.60 9.64 -7.84
C PHE A 40 -1.20 10.53 -6.66
N ALA A 41 -2.18 11.26 -6.11
CA ALA A 41 -2.02 11.98 -4.85
C ALA A 41 -2.60 11.17 -3.67
N ASN A 42 -3.64 10.35 -3.91
CA ASN A 42 -4.30 9.56 -2.88
C ASN A 42 -3.94 8.08 -3.06
N VAL A 43 -3.36 7.49 -2.03
CA VAL A 43 -2.92 6.09 -2.04
C VAL A 43 -3.35 5.39 -0.76
N THR A 44 -3.96 4.22 -0.90
CA THR A 44 -4.23 3.32 0.22
C THR A 44 -3.34 2.09 0.13
N VAL A 45 -2.82 1.62 1.26
CA VAL A 45 -1.89 0.49 1.30
C VAL A 45 -2.35 -0.54 2.32
N ALA A 46 -2.40 -1.81 1.92
CA ALA A 46 -2.60 -2.93 2.82
C ALA A 46 -1.39 -3.89 2.76
N VAL A 47 -0.78 -4.16 3.91
CA VAL A 47 0.39 -5.06 4.02
C VAL A 47 0.06 -6.21 4.94
N GLU A 48 -0.03 -7.42 4.38
CA GLU A 48 -0.19 -8.65 5.17
C GLU A 48 1.13 -9.01 5.86
N SER A 49 1.06 -9.35 7.15
CA SER A 49 2.21 -9.81 7.94
C SER A 49 3.44 -8.89 7.80
N PRO A 50 3.32 -7.57 8.07
CA PRO A 50 4.35 -6.57 7.76
C PRO A 50 5.74 -6.91 8.34
N ALA A 51 5.79 -7.59 9.49
CA ALA A 51 7.04 -8.01 10.13
C ALA A 51 7.89 -8.95 9.25
N LEU A 52 7.28 -9.75 8.37
CA LEU A 52 7.98 -10.70 7.49
C LEU A 52 8.84 -10.01 6.42
N TYR A 53 8.62 -8.73 6.18
CA TYR A 53 9.35 -7.94 5.19
C TYR A 53 10.55 -7.20 5.79
N LEU A 54 10.74 -7.27 7.11
CA LEU A 54 11.85 -6.62 7.80
C LEU A 54 12.93 -7.66 8.16
N SER A 55 14.19 -7.23 8.11
CA SER A 55 15.35 -8.12 8.26
C SER A 55 15.59 -8.58 9.71
N ASP A 56 14.94 -7.95 10.68
CA ASP A 56 15.00 -8.30 12.11
C ASP A 56 13.62 -8.83 12.56
N GLU A 57 13.46 -10.15 12.52
CA GLU A 57 12.24 -10.87 12.94
C GLU A 57 12.01 -10.85 14.48
N ASP A 58 12.94 -10.26 15.25
CA ASP A 58 12.86 -10.19 16.70
C ASP A 58 11.82 -9.14 17.13
N GLU A 59 10.63 -9.62 17.53
CA GLU A 59 9.51 -8.93 18.22
C GLU A 59 9.46 -7.39 18.07
N ILE A 60 9.40 -6.88 16.84
CA ILE A 60 9.10 -5.46 16.61
C ILE A 60 7.68 -5.17 17.10
N ALA A 61 7.54 -4.16 17.97
CA ALA A 61 6.25 -3.78 18.51
C ALA A 61 5.33 -3.23 17.41
N ASP A 62 4.02 -3.49 17.51
CA ASP A 62 3.04 -3.06 16.51
C ASP A 62 3.13 -1.55 16.18
N GLY A 63 3.35 -0.71 17.20
CA GLY A 63 3.49 0.73 17.01
C GLY A 63 4.80 1.17 16.33
N GLU A 64 5.87 0.37 16.42
CA GLU A 64 7.14 0.60 15.73
C GLU A 64 7.06 0.11 14.28
N LEU A 65 6.42 -1.04 14.04
CA LEU A 65 6.09 -1.50 12.69
C LEU A 65 5.24 -0.47 11.96
N LEU A 66 4.17 0.02 12.60
CA LEU A 66 3.32 1.04 12.01
C LEU A 66 4.12 2.28 11.62
N GLN A 67 4.98 2.76 12.53
CA GLN A 67 5.81 3.93 12.27
C GLN A 67 6.74 3.72 11.09
N TYR A 68 7.43 2.58 11.02
CA TYR A 68 8.34 2.27 9.92
C TYR A 68 7.66 2.36 8.55
N TYR A 69 6.45 1.80 8.43
CA TYR A 69 5.71 1.84 7.18
C TYR A 69 5.17 3.25 6.87
N MET A 70 4.74 4.00 7.87
CA MET A 70 4.37 5.41 7.67
C MET A 70 5.56 6.22 7.17
N ASP A 71 6.75 6.04 7.76
CA ASP A 71 7.98 6.71 7.36
C ASP A 71 8.38 6.31 5.92
N LEU A 72 8.29 5.03 5.60
CA LEU A 72 8.60 4.49 4.26
C LEU A 72 7.79 5.16 3.14
N PHE A 73 6.50 5.39 3.39
CA PHE A 73 5.61 6.01 2.41
C PHE A 73 5.54 7.53 2.52
N GLY A 74 6.00 8.12 3.63
CA GLY A 74 5.91 9.55 3.88
C GLY A 74 7.18 10.35 3.58
N GLU A 75 8.37 9.81 3.89
CA GLU A 75 9.61 10.60 3.91
C GLU A 75 10.18 10.96 2.53
N ASP A 76 10.06 10.07 1.54
CA ASP A 76 10.74 10.22 0.24
C ASP A 76 9.78 10.73 -0.86
N GLY A 77 8.95 11.73 -0.55
CA GLY A 77 7.89 12.24 -1.42
C GLY A 77 7.77 13.77 -1.51
N PRO A 78 6.72 14.28 -2.20
CA PRO A 78 6.44 15.72 -2.34
C PRO A 78 5.82 16.36 -1.08
N GLY A 79 5.90 15.68 0.06
CA GLY A 79 5.10 15.99 1.25
C GLY A 79 3.88 15.08 1.31
N ALA A 80 3.56 14.57 2.50
CA ALA A 80 2.53 13.56 2.65
C ALA A 80 1.86 13.62 4.02
N ARG A 81 0.54 13.58 4.05
CA ARG A 81 -0.21 13.18 5.23
C ARG A 81 -0.42 11.68 5.20
N VAL A 82 -0.03 11.01 6.28
CA VAL A 82 -0.16 9.55 6.41
C VAL A 82 -0.99 9.24 7.65
N ASN A 83 -2.10 8.53 7.46
CA ASN A 83 -2.84 7.87 8.52
C ASN A 83 -2.54 6.37 8.44
N GLY A 84 -2.28 5.76 9.59
CA GLY A 84 -1.93 4.36 9.68
C GLY A 84 -2.65 3.65 10.79
N TYR A 85 -2.96 2.38 10.56
CA TYR A 85 -3.55 1.48 11.54
C TYR A 85 -2.88 0.11 11.49
N TYR A 86 -2.52 -0.42 12.65
CA TYR A 86 -2.07 -1.79 12.75
C TYR A 86 -2.32 -2.38 14.14
N ARG A 87 -3.05 -3.50 14.17
CA ARG A 87 -3.33 -4.25 15.39
C ARG A 87 -3.27 -5.75 15.11
N ARG A 88 -2.12 -6.36 15.38
CA ARG A 88 -1.84 -7.77 15.04
C ARG A 88 -2.88 -8.75 15.62
N GLU A 89 -3.39 -8.48 16.82
CA GLU A 89 -4.41 -9.32 17.47
C GLU A 89 -5.76 -9.36 16.74
N LYS A 90 -6.11 -8.28 16.03
CA LYS A 90 -7.38 -8.16 15.31
C LYS A 90 -7.23 -8.75 13.90
N ALA A 91 -6.19 -8.32 13.20
CA ALA A 91 -5.79 -8.83 11.90
C ALA A 91 -4.31 -8.50 11.71
N ASP A 92 -3.53 -9.45 11.21
CA ASP A 92 -2.13 -9.21 10.87
C ASP A 92 -2.00 -8.54 9.50
N ILE A 93 -2.68 -7.39 9.37
CA ILE A 93 -2.71 -6.54 8.18
C ILE A 93 -2.51 -5.11 8.65
N LEU A 94 -1.46 -4.46 8.16
CA LEU A 94 -1.22 -3.03 8.35
C LEU A 94 -1.90 -2.25 7.23
N ILE A 95 -2.58 -1.18 7.60
CA ILE A 95 -3.31 -0.31 6.68
C ILE A 95 -2.72 1.11 6.74
N LEU A 96 -2.50 1.72 5.59
CA LEU A 96 -2.16 3.14 5.45
C LEU A 96 -3.13 3.85 4.49
N GLU A 97 -3.40 5.10 4.78
CA GLU A 97 -4.02 6.08 3.89
C GLU A 97 -3.06 7.24 3.75
N ILE A 98 -2.73 7.60 2.52
CA ILE A 98 -1.71 8.57 2.19
C ILE A 98 -2.31 9.60 1.24
N GLU A 99 -2.18 10.86 1.61
CA GLU A 99 -2.50 12.02 0.78
C GLU A 99 -1.21 12.80 0.56
N TYR A 100 -0.67 12.73 -0.65
CA TYR A 100 0.50 13.49 -1.07
C TYR A 100 0.11 14.91 -1.47
N ASP A 101 0.99 15.87 -1.18
CA ASP A 101 0.75 17.28 -1.52
C ASP A 101 0.78 17.53 -3.04
N ASP A 102 1.42 16.65 -3.82
CA ASP A 102 1.43 16.65 -5.28
C ASP A 102 1.34 15.22 -5.85
N LEU A 103 0.98 15.10 -7.12
CA LEU A 103 0.88 13.83 -7.83
C LEU A 103 2.25 13.13 -7.88
N MET A 104 2.30 11.91 -7.36
CA MET A 104 3.48 11.06 -7.45
C MET A 104 3.30 9.99 -8.54
N PRO A 105 4.27 9.81 -9.46
CA PRO A 105 4.22 8.74 -10.44
C PRO A 105 4.08 7.37 -9.80
N LEU A 106 3.29 6.47 -10.40
CA LEU A 106 3.11 5.11 -9.88
C LEU A 106 4.44 4.41 -9.62
N TRP A 107 5.38 4.57 -10.55
CA TRP A 107 6.70 3.95 -10.42
C TRP A 107 7.44 4.40 -9.16
N ASP A 108 7.33 5.69 -8.80
CA ASP A 108 8.00 6.24 -7.62
C ASP A 108 7.34 5.71 -6.35
N ILE A 109 6.00 5.67 -6.29
CA ILE A 109 5.23 5.04 -5.21
C ILE A 109 5.63 3.58 -5.01
N LEU A 110 5.63 2.77 -6.08
CA LEU A 110 6.02 1.36 -6.00
C LEU A 110 7.49 1.18 -5.59
N SER A 111 8.35 2.18 -5.86
CA SER A 111 9.76 2.14 -5.50
C SER A 111 10.02 2.35 -4.01
N LEU A 112 9.04 2.84 -3.24
CA LEU A 112 9.15 3.00 -1.79
C LEU A 112 9.17 1.64 -1.09
N PHE A 113 8.35 0.69 -1.56
CA PHE A 113 8.30 -0.66 -1.01
C PHE A 113 8.72 -1.73 -2.02
N ARG A 114 10.03 -1.79 -2.31
CA ARG A 114 10.65 -2.64 -3.36
C ARG A 114 10.64 -4.14 -3.11
N ILE A 115 10.10 -4.57 -1.99
CA ILE A 115 10.18 -5.96 -1.54
C ILE A 115 9.23 -6.84 -2.36
N LYS A 116 8.10 -6.26 -2.78
CA LYS A 116 7.05 -6.98 -3.49
C LYS A 116 6.33 -6.07 -4.47
N ILE A 117 5.87 -6.57 -5.63
CA ILE A 117 4.92 -5.80 -6.45
C ILE A 117 3.49 -6.06 -5.91
N PRO A 118 2.77 -5.01 -5.48
CA PRO A 118 1.42 -5.16 -4.95
C PRO A 118 0.41 -5.46 -6.06
N SER A 119 -0.76 -5.94 -5.66
CA SER A 119 -1.94 -5.79 -6.50
C SER A 119 -2.38 -4.34 -6.50
N MET A 120 -2.93 -3.90 -7.63
CA MET A 120 -3.34 -2.52 -7.81
C MET A 120 -4.79 -2.49 -8.24
N ASP A 121 -5.56 -1.62 -7.60
CA ASP A 121 -6.92 -1.28 -8.02
C ASP A 121 -7.13 0.24 -7.95
N LEU A 122 -8.16 0.71 -8.62
CA LEU A 122 -8.57 2.11 -8.60
C LEU A 122 -9.92 2.23 -7.94
N ASP A 123 -9.95 2.98 -6.84
CA ASP A 123 -11.17 3.33 -6.14
C ASP A 123 -11.50 4.83 -6.34
N GLU A 124 -12.75 5.18 -6.08
CA GLU A 124 -13.21 6.57 -5.98
C GLU A 124 -13.27 6.96 -4.51
N GLY A 125 -12.63 8.08 -4.18
CA GLY A 125 -12.61 8.67 -2.84
C GLY A 125 -13.15 10.09 -2.84
N ILE A 126 -13.23 10.69 -1.65
CA ILE A 126 -13.60 12.08 -1.45
C ILE A 126 -12.50 12.74 -0.63
N ASP A 127 -11.94 13.85 -1.11
CA ASP A 127 -10.94 14.62 -0.36
C ASP A 127 -11.57 15.45 0.78
N GLU A 128 -10.75 16.11 1.59
CA GLU A 128 -11.24 16.96 2.69
C GLU A 128 -12.11 18.15 2.22
N GLU A 129 -11.99 18.55 0.96
CA GLU A 129 -12.78 19.63 0.35
C GLU A 129 -14.12 19.14 -0.24
N GLY A 130 -14.34 17.82 -0.28
CA GLY A 130 -15.55 17.20 -0.80
C GLY A 130 -15.52 16.93 -2.30
N ASN A 131 -14.36 16.95 -2.96
CA ASN A 131 -14.21 16.62 -4.36
C ASN A 131 -13.99 15.12 -4.55
N GLU A 132 -14.52 14.58 -5.66
CA GLU A 132 -14.22 13.22 -6.09
C GLU A 132 -12.75 13.12 -6.51
N VAL A 133 -12.03 12.16 -5.94
CA VAL A 133 -10.63 11.87 -6.24
C VAL A 133 -10.45 10.42 -6.62
N GLN A 134 -9.47 10.16 -7.48
CA GLN A 134 -9.03 8.80 -7.75
C GLN A 134 -8.07 8.36 -6.65
N VAL A 135 -8.30 7.17 -6.10
CA VAL A 135 -7.48 6.57 -5.06
C VAL A 135 -6.81 5.33 -5.65
N LEU A 136 -5.48 5.31 -5.62
CA LEU A 136 -4.71 4.11 -5.94
C LEU A 136 -4.68 3.20 -4.72
N ARG A 137 -5.18 1.96 -4.89
CA ARG A 137 -5.10 0.96 -3.84
C ARG A 137 -3.96 -0.03 -4.11
N LEU A 138 -3.08 -0.20 -3.12
CA LEU A 138 -1.96 -1.12 -3.15
C LEU A 138 -2.15 -2.24 -2.13
N SER A 139 -2.36 -3.47 -2.61
CA SER A 139 -2.53 -4.65 -1.77
C SER A 139 -1.29 -5.55 -1.83
N TYR A 140 -0.47 -5.50 -0.78
CA TYR A 140 0.68 -6.39 -0.57
C TYR A 140 0.24 -7.68 0.14
N LEU A 141 -0.80 -8.32 -0.38
CA LEU A 141 -1.37 -9.55 0.16
C LEU A 141 -0.80 -10.77 -0.57
N ARG A 142 -0.76 -11.92 0.11
CA ARG A 142 -0.33 -13.19 -0.50
C ARG A 142 -1.35 -13.72 -1.52
N ASP A 143 -2.63 -13.54 -1.23
CA ASP A 143 -3.74 -14.00 -2.06
C ASP A 143 -4.89 -12.98 -2.07
N ASN A 144 -5.05 -12.27 -3.19
CA ASN A 144 -6.10 -11.25 -3.33
C ASN A 144 -7.47 -11.80 -3.68
N TYR A 145 -7.57 -13.10 -3.93
CA TYR A 145 -8.84 -13.78 -4.16
C TYR A 145 -9.32 -14.55 -2.93
N GLY A 146 -8.54 -14.50 -1.85
CA GLY A 146 -8.86 -15.08 -0.56
C GLY A 146 -9.51 -14.08 0.40
N GLY A 147 -9.79 -14.55 1.62
CA GLY A 147 -10.45 -13.73 2.64
C GLY A 147 -9.63 -12.54 3.16
N MET A 148 -8.33 -12.45 2.85
CA MET A 148 -7.49 -11.32 3.29
C MET A 148 -7.86 -10.02 2.58
N MET A 149 -8.28 -10.08 1.31
CA MET A 149 -8.77 -8.89 0.59
C MET A 149 -10.05 -8.34 1.26
N GLU A 150 -11.04 -9.20 1.52
CA GLU A 150 -12.27 -8.83 2.24
C GLU A 150 -11.99 -8.30 3.65
N LEU A 151 -10.98 -8.84 4.33
CA LEU A 151 -10.56 -8.32 5.64
C LEU A 151 -9.92 -6.94 5.51
N SER A 152 -9.07 -6.71 4.50
CA SER A 152 -8.50 -5.40 4.23
C SER A 152 -9.57 -4.35 3.92
N ASP A 153 -10.56 -4.69 3.08
CA ASP A 153 -11.70 -3.82 2.74
C ASP A 153 -12.41 -3.36 4.02
N ARG A 154 -12.74 -4.33 4.87
CA ARG A 154 -13.42 -4.07 6.13
C ARG A 154 -12.59 -3.21 7.09
N LEU A 155 -11.26 -3.33 7.06
CA LEU A 155 -10.40 -2.50 7.91
C LEU A 155 -10.35 -1.06 7.42
N PHE A 156 -10.34 -0.83 6.11
CA PHE A 156 -10.50 0.51 5.53
C PHE A 156 -11.87 1.11 5.88
N ASP A 157 -12.97 0.38 5.65
CA ASP A 157 -14.33 0.82 6.00
C ASP A 157 -14.45 1.18 7.49
N GLU A 158 -13.77 0.43 8.37
CA GLU A 158 -13.76 0.69 9.80
C GLU A 158 -12.93 1.93 10.16
N LEU A 159 -11.89 2.30 9.40
CA LEU A 159 -11.12 3.54 9.62
C LEU A 159 -11.96 4.78 9.30
N ASP A 160 -12.78 4.69 8.26
CA ASP A 160 -13.67 5.78 7.84
C ASP A 160 -14.94 5.92 8.70
N ASP A 161 -15.25 4.96 9.58
CA ASP A 161 -16.48 5.04 10.40
C ASP A 161 -16.33 6.08 11.53
N PRO A 162 -17.07 7.21 11.49
CA PRO A 162 -17.00 8.24 12.54
C PRO A 162 -17.53 7.78 13.90
N LYS A 163 -18.11 6.57 13.99
CA LYS A 163 -18.58 5.95 15.24
C LYS A 163 -17.63 4.90 15.80
N ARG A 164 -16.48 4.67 15.15
CA ARG A 164 -15.46 3.77 15.66
C ARG A 164 -14.96 4.21 17.03
N GLU A 165 -14.68 3.23 17.89
CA GLU A 165 -13.96 3.48 19.14
C GLU A 165 -12.46 3.55 18.84
N GLU A 166 -11.81 4.66 19.19
CA GLU A 166 -10.35 4.76 19.18
C GLU A 166 -9.76 3.69 20.11
N ASP A 167 -9.06 2.71 19.55
CA ASP A 167 -8.43 1.63 20.31
C ASP A 167 -6.93 1.87 20.57
N GLY A 168 -6.38 2.98 20.09
CA GLY A 168 -5.00 3.43 20.31
C GLY A 168 -3.96 2.77 19.40
N TYR A 169 -4.40 2.05 18.37
CA TYR A 169 -3.54 1.41 17.36
C TYR A 169 -3.45 2.21 16.04
N GLU A 170 -3.96 3.44 16.07
CA GLU A 170 -3.94 4.40 14.97
C GLU A 170 -2.83 5.43 15.20
N LYS A 171 -2.21 5.88 14.11
CA LYS A 171 -1.26 6.99 14.10
C LYS A 171 -1.51 7.87 12.89
N THR A 172 -1.38 9.17 13.07
CA THR A 172 -1.41 10.15 11.98
C THR A 172 -0.17 11.01 12.07
N GLY A 173 0.44 11.27 10.91
CA GLY A 173 1.60 12.14 10.78
C GLY A 173 1.56 12.92 9.48
N TYR A 174 2.28 14.05 9.45
CA TYR A 174 2.60 14.75 8.22
C TYR A 174 4.12 14.72 8.05
N TYR A 175 4.54 14.40 6.83
CA TYR A 175 5.93 14.33 6.40
C TYR A 175 6.18 15.50 5.45
N GLU A 176 7.23 16.26 5.73
CA GLU A 176 7.61 17.40 4.89
C GLU A 176 8.19 16.93 3.55
N PRO A 177 8.08 17.74 2.48
CA PRO A 177 8.65 17.41 1.18
C PRO A 177 10.15 17.12 1.25
N ALA A 178 10.60 16.02 0.66
CA ALA A 178 12.02 15.64 0.63
C ALA A 178 12.86 16.58 -0.25
N TYR A 179 12.21 17.23 -1.22
CA TYR A 179 12.80 18.18 -2.13
C TYR A 179 12.23 19.56 -1.80
N GLU A 180 12.82 20.29 -0.86
CA GLU A 180 12.60 21.73 -0.78
C GLU A 180 12.94 22.31 -2.15
N ASP A 181 12.01 23.10 -2.72
CA ASP A 181 12.25 23.87 -3.93
C ASP A 181 13.63 24.51 -3.83
N LEU A 182 14.53 24.09 -4.71
CA LEU A 182 15.62 24.95 -5.14
C LEU A 182 14.95 26.09 -5.92
N GLU A 183 14.26 26.99 -5.22
CA GLU A 183 13.97 28.32 -5.72
C GLU A 183 15.34 28.98 -5.98
N GLU A 184 15.86 28.79 -7.19
CA GLU A 184 16.93 29.62 -7.72
C GLU A 184 16.33 31.01 -8.03
N ASP A 185 16.81 32.00 -7.28
CA ASP A 185 16.66 33.47 -7.42
C ASP A 185 16.54 34.02 -8.87
#